data_AF-A0AAW5UFS6-F1
#
_entry.id   AF-A0AAW5UFS6-F1
#
_cell.length_a   1.000
_cell.length_b   1.000
_cell.length_c   1.000
_cell.angle_alpha   90.00
_cell.angle_beta   90.00
_cell.angle_gamma   90.00
#
_symmetry.space_group_name_H-M   'P 1'
#
loop_
_entity.id
_entity.type
_entity.pdbx_description
1 polymer ?
#
loop_
_entity_poly.entity_id
_entity_poly.type
_entity_poly.pdbx_seq_one_letter_code
_entity_poly.pdbx_strand_id
1 'polypeptide(L)'
;MRITEEQMALIRSLHCERLASNEENLRLIDSFYSTRNNNVAEALLNEAYQEDESGVIAYYVVKGQILTRIFQIRLGYEDTNDWLMI
;
A
#
# COMPACT_ATOMS: atom_id res chain seq x y z
N MET A 1 9.16 9.51 -24.69
CA MET A 1 9.87 9.73 -23.41
C MET A 1 10.85 8.58 -23.21
N ARG A 2 12.14 8.83 -22.97
CA ARG A 2 13.15 7.80 -22.66
C ARG A 2 13.61 7.99 -21.22
N ILE A 3 13.62 6.90 -20.46
CA ILE A 3 14.16 6.86 -19.09
C ILE A 3 15.69 6.85 -19.19
N THR A 4 16.38 7.66 -18.39
CA THR A 4 17.85 7.69 -18.33
C THR A 4 18.40 6.54 -17.47
N GLU A 5 19.69 6.22 -17.63
CA GLU A 5 20.35 5.21 -16.79
C GLU A 5 20.30 5.56 -15.29
N GLU A 6 20.42 6.84 -14.95
CA GLU A 6 20.30 7.31 -13.57
C GLU A 6 18.90 7.10 -13.00
N GLN A 7 17.86 7.41 -13.80
CA GLN A 7 16.47 7.14 -13.42
C GLN A 7 16.21 5.63 -13.27
N MET A 8 16.80 4.81 -14.14
CA MET A 8 16.70 3.35 -14.06
C MET A 8 17.39 2.80 -12.81
N ALA A 9 18.57 3.32 -12.47
CA ALA A 9 19.29 2.97 -11.25
C ALA A 9 18.48 3.32 -10.00
N LEU A 10 17.83 4.50 -9.99
CA LEU A 10 16.93 4.89 -8.91
C LEU A 10 15.75 3.91 -8.79
N ILE A 11 15.06 3.58 -9.90
CA ILE A 11 13.94 2.63 -9.89
C ILE A 11 14.38 1.26 -9.35
N ARG A 12 15.55 0.77 -9.77
CA ARG A 12 16.10 -0.51 -9.30
C ARG A 12 16.51 -0.50 -7.82
N SER A 13 16.77 0.68 -7.26
CA SER A 13 17.07 0.82 -5.83
C SER A 13 15.82 0.79 -4.93
N LEU A 14 14.63 0.94 -5.52
CA LEU A 14 13.38 0.91 -4.77
C LEU A 14 12.94 -0.54 -4.55
N HIS A 15 12.58 -0.85 -3.30
CA HIS A 15 11.92 -2.11 -2.97
C HIS A 15 10.43 -1.85 -2.84
N CYS A 16 9.63 -2.56 -3.64
CA CYS A 16 8.17 -2.50 -3.61
C CYS A 16 7.64 -3.87 -3.19
N GLU A 17 6.97 -3.92 -2.05
CA GLU A 17 6.45 -5.15 -1.46
C GLU A 17 5.00 -4.94 -1.00
N ARG A 18 4.20 -5.99 -1.03
CA ARG A 18 2.86 -5.95 -0.43
C ARG A 18 2.97 -5.96 1.09
N LEU A 19 2.09 -5.23 1.76
CA LEU A 19 2.08 -5.10 3.21
C LEU A 19 2.00 -6.45 3.91
N ALA A 20 1.01 -7.28 3.60
CA ALA A 20 0.83 -8.59 4.25
C ALA A 20 1.87 -9.63 3.82
N SER A 21 2.74 -9.35 2.85
CA SER A 21 3.76 -10.30 2.40
C SER A 21 5.05 -10.30 3.23
N ASN A 22 5.23 -9.35 4.14
CA ASN A 22 6.41 -9.29 5.01
C ASN A 22 6.05 -8.64 6.37
N GLU A 23 6.27 -9.37 7.46
CA GLU A 23 5.98 -8.91 8.82
C GLU A 23 6.81 -7.67 9.23
N GLU A 24 7.98 -7.44 8.62
CA GLU A 24 8.72 -6.20 8.85
C GLU A 24 7.98 -4.96 8.33
N ASN A 25 7.11 -5.12 7.31
CA ASN A 25 6.28 -4.02 6.80
C ASN A 25 5.20 -3.60 7.79
N LEU A 26 4.70 -4.54 8.61
CA LEU A 26 3.75 -4.25 9.69
C LEU A 26 4.37 -3.31 10.72
N ARG A 27 5.57 -3.65 11.21
CA ARG A 27 6.30 -2.79 12.17
C ARG A 27 6.58 -1.40 11.60
N LEU A 28 6.75 -1.32 10.29
CA LEU A 28 6.97 -0.06 9.58
C LEU A 28 5.68 0.79 9.58
N ILE A 29 4.52 0.16 9.40
CA ILE A 29 3.22 0.83 9.52
C ILE A 29 2.92 1.23 10.97
N ASP A 30 3.24 0.40 11.97
CA ASP A 30 3.01 0.72 13.39
C ASP A 30 3.67 2.03 13.85
N SER A 31 4.77 2.41 13.19
CA SER A 31 5.50 3.66 13.44
C SER A 31 5.17 4.78 12.46
N PHE A 32 4.21 4.57 11.56
CA PHE A 32 3.84 5.53 10.53
C PHE A 32 3.12 6.73 11.16
N TYR A 33 3.56 7.93 10.77
CA TYR A 33 2.91 9.18 11.15
C TYR A 33 2.87 10.13 9.97
N SER A 34 1.85 10.99 9.95
CA SER A 34 1.65 12.00 8.92
C SER A 34 1.50 13.36 9.55
N THR A 35 2.40 14.29 9.22
CA THR A 35 2.31 15.68 9.72
C THR A 35 1.18 16.49 9.08
N ARG A 36 0.57 15.98 8.00
CA ARG A 36 -0.47 16.68 7.23
C ARG A 36 -1.86 16.09 7.40
N ASN A 37 -1.98 14.79 7.68
CA ASN A 37 -3.26 14.11 7.74
C ASN A 37 -3.22 12.95 8.73
N ASN A 38 -3.66 13.20 9.96
CA ASN A 38 -3.71 12.19 11.02
C ASN A 38 -4.71 11.08 10.72
N ASN A 39 -5.84 11.38 10.08
CA ASN A 39 -6.86 10.37 9.77
C ASN A 39 -6.30 9.29 8.84
N VAL A 40 -5.44 9.67 7.88
CA VAL A 40 -4.77 8.70 7.00
C VAL A 40 -3.76 7.86 7.78
N ALA A 41 -3.04 8.46 8.73
CA ALA A 41 -2.13 7.69 9.58
C ALA A 41 -2.89 6.70 10.47
N GLU A 42 -4.00 7.12 11.05
CA GLU A 42 -4.86 6.28 11.89
C GLU A 42 -5.49 5.12 11.11
N ALA A 43 -6.00 5.36 9.90
CA ALA A 43 -6.50 4.28 9.03
C ALA A 43 -5.39 3.28 8.66
N LEU A 44 -4.18 3.77 8.37
CA LEU A 44 -3.05 2.89 8.09
C LEU A 44 -2.66 2.04 9.30
N LEU A 45 -2.66 2.61 10.50
CA LEU A 45 -2.31 1.92 11.75
C LEU A 45 -3.34 0.87 12.15
N ASN A 46 -4.63 1.13 11.94
CA ASN A 46 -5.70 0.30 12.48
C ASN A 46 -6.29 -0.70 11.47
N GLU A 47 -6.39 -0.32 10.19
CA GLU A 47 -7.21 -1.03 9.20
C GLU A 47 -6.38 -1.67 8.09
N ALA A 48 -5.27 -1.06 7.69
CA ALA A 48 -4.57 -1.41 6.45
C ALA A 48 -4.09 -2.86 6.37
N TYR A 49 -3.67 -3.48 7.48
CA TYR A 49 -3.25 -4.88 7.46
C TYR A 49 -4.43 -5.82 7.19
N GLN A 50 -5.55 -5.63 7.90
CA GLN A 50 -6.75 -6.45 7.73
C GLN A 50 -7.35 -6.26 6.34
N GLU A 51 -7.38 -5.02 5.85
CA GLU A 51 -7.83 -4.72 4.49
C GLU A 51 -6.91 -5.35 3.43
N ASP A 52 -5.58 -5.34 3.63
CA ASP A 52 -4.63 -6.01 2.73
C ASP A 52 -4.81 -7.53 2.72
N GLU A 53 -4.93 -8.13 3.90
CA GLU A 53 -5.10 -9.58 4.06
C GLU A 53 -6.44 -10.06 3.49
N SER A 54 -7.52 -9.30 3.70
CA SER A 54 -8.84 -9.61 3.14
C SER A 54 -8.89 -9.55 1.60
N GLY A 55 -7.91 -8.91 0.96
CA GLY A 55 -7.86 -8.75 -0.49
C GLY A 55 -8.84 -7.72 -1.04
N VAL A 56 -9.54 -6.96 -0.19
CA VAL A 56 -10.41 -5.84 -0.58
C VAL A 56 -9.59 -4.65 -1.04
N ILE A 57 -8.45 -4.43 -0.38
CA ILE A 57 -7.47 -3.41 -0.73
C ILE A 57 -6.10 -4.10 -0.79
N ALA A 58 -5.21 -3.61 -1.64
CA ALA A 58 -3.80 -3.98 -1.61
C ALA A 58 -2.97 -2.76 -1.22
N TYR A 59 -2.18 -2.91 -0.17
CA TYR A 59 -1.23 -1.93 0.31
C TYR A 59 0.18 -2.30 -0.15
N TYR A 60 0.83 -1.39 -0.87
CA TYR A 60 2.21 -1.53 -1.31
C TYR A 60 3.11 -0.57 -0.55
N VAL A 61 4.15 -1.12 0.07
CA VAL A 61 5.21 -0.38 0.74
C VAL A 61 6.37 -0.23 -0.23
N VAL A 62 6.67 1.02 -0.59
CA VAL A 62 7.83 1.39 -1.39
C VAL A 62 8.89 1.98 -0.47
N LYS A 63 9.96 1.23 -0.26
CA LYS A 63 11.09 1.60 0.58
C LYS A 63 12.15 2.29 -0.29
N GLY A 64 12.45 3.54 0.03
CA GLY A 64 13.60 4.27 -0.49
C GLY A 64 14.61 4.58 0.61
N GLN A 65 15.76 5.16 0.25
CA GLN A 65 16.84 5.44 1.22
C GLN A 65 16.45 6.45 2.32
N ILE A 66 15.52 7.37 2.03
CA ILE A 66 15.17 8.48 2.93
C ILE A 66 13.70 8.42 3.34
N LEU A 67 12.83 7.90 2.46
CA LEU A 67 11.39 7.98 2.63
C LEU A 67 10.73 6.66 2.27
N THR A 68 9.83 6.22 3.13
CA THR A 68 8.86 5.18 2.79
C THR A 68 7.60 5.84 2.22
N ARG A 69 7.04 5.21 1.19
CA ARG A 69 5.76 5.58 0.60
C ARG A 69 4.84 4.38 0.66
N ILE A 70 3.58 4.64 0.94
CA ILE A 70 2.54 3.62 0.97
C ILE A 70 1.53 3.99 -0.12
N PHE A 71 1.24 3.02 -0.99
CA PHE A 71 0.21 3.13 -2.00
C PHE A 71 -0.90 2.15 -1.66
N GLN A 72 -2.14 2.62 -1.69
CA GLN A 72 -3.31 1.77 -1.57
C GLN A 72 -3.97 1.61 -2.93
N ILE A 73 -4.34 0.39 -3.28
CA ILE A 73 -5.08 0.06 -4.49
C ILE A 73 -6.32 -0.70 -4.05
N ARG A 74 -7.51 -0.13 -4.25
CA ARG A 74 -8.75 -0.86 -4.02
C ARG A 74 -8.91 -1.92 -5.10
N LEU A 75 -9.00 -3.18 -4.68
CA LEU A 75 -9.26 -4.30 -5.55
C LEU A 75 -10.78 -4.52 -5.56
N GLY A 76 -11.51 -3.80 -6.42
CA GLY A 76 -12.97 -4.04 -6.57
C GLY A 76 -13.25 -5.22 -7.51
N TYR A 77 -14.40 -5.90 -7.49
CA TYR A 77 -15.55 -6.01 -6.58
C TYR A 77 -16.33 -7.25 -7.12
N GLU A 78 -16.81 -8.19 -6.31
CA GLU A 78 -17.79 -9.19 -6.80
C GLU A 78 -19.09 -8.45 -7.09
N ASP A 79 -19.49 -8.48 -8.36
CA ASP A 79 -20.77 -7.98 -8.83
C ASP A 79 -21.88 -8.90 -8.28
N THR A 80 -22.25 -8.78 -7.00
CA THR A 80 -23.46 -9.41 -6.47
C THR A 80 -24.66 -8.58 -6.94
N ASN A 81 -24.92 -8.64 -8.24
CA ASN A 81 -26.26 -8.43 -8.79
C ASN A 81 -27.16 -9.61 -8.34
N ASP A 82 -27.45 -9.69 -7.05
CA ASP A 82 -28.52 -10.51 -6.47
C ASP A 82 -29.91 -9.84 -6.67
N TRP A 83 -29.97 -8.74 -7.43
CA TRP A 83 -31.22 -8.04 -7.77
C TRP A 83 -31.90 -8.55 -9.06
N LEU A 84 -31.44 -9.66 -9.65
CA LEU A 84 -32.08 -10.33 -10.80
C LEU A 84 -32.74 -11.69 -10.43
N MET A 85 -33.09 -11.87 -9.16
CA MET A 85 -34.03 -12.91 -8.72
C MET A 85 -35.37 -12.31 -8.27
N ILE A 86 -36.06 -11.58 -9.17
CA ILE A 86 -37.54 -11.53 -9.27
C ILE A 86 -37.91 -11.26 -10.73
#